data_AF-A0A7V8STV9-F1
#
_entry.id   AF-A0A7V8STV9-F1
#
_cell.length_a   1.000
_cell.length_b   1.000
_cell.length_c   1.000
_cell.angle_alpha   90.00
_cell.angle_beta   90.00
_cell.angle_gamma   90.00
#
_symmetry.space_group_name_H-M   'P 1'
#
loop_
_entity.id
_entity.type
_entity.pdbx_description
1 polymer ?
#
loop_
_entity_poly.entity_id
_entity_poly.type
_entity_poly.pdbx_seq_one_letter_code
_entity_poly.pdbx_strand_id
1 'polypeptide(L)'
;MATAQIPSVGRIVHFVSAIKDPDDSTAAPLPVANLAALITAVNPVPEGATRTARKAAEKNQKVSLTVFAETKVTFRQNVEYDEAGTVPGTWHWPAPMPAEDGA
;
A
#
# COMPACT_ATOMS: atom_id res chain seq x y z
N MET A 1 21.81 1.94 -1.88
CA MET A 1 20.54 2.69 -1.93
C MET A 1 19.49 1.77 -2.50
N ALA A 2 18.36 1.54 -1.81
CA ALA A 2 17.30 0.72 -2.36
C ALA A 2 16.75 1.38 -3.63
N THR A 3 16.64 0.62 -4.71
CA THR A 3 16.07 1.10 -5.97
C THR A 3 14.65 1.60 -5.70
N ALA A 4 14.32 2.82 -6.11
CA ALA A 4 12.97 3.35 -5.96
C ALA A 4 11.98 2.44 -6.69
N GLN A 5 11.14 1.73 -5.95
CA GLN A 5 10.16 0.82 -6.52
C GLN A 5 8.99 1.64 -7.08
N ILE A 6 8.68 1.44 -8.36
CA ILE A 6 7.58 2.13 -9.06
C ILE A 6 6.29 1.30 -8.89
N PRO A 7 5.17 1.90 -8.45
CA PRO A 7 3.90 1.20 -8.34
C PRO A 7 3.40 0.77 -9.72
N SER A 8 2.95 -0.47 -9.83
CA SER A 8 2.32 -1.02 -11.05
C SER A 8 1.26 -2.04 -10.68
N VAL A 9 0.29 -2.25 -11.58
CA VAL A 9 -0.79 -3.22 -11.39
C VAL A 9 -0.20 -4.63 -11.23
N GLY A 10 -0.75 -5.40 -10.30
CA GLY A 10 -0.33 -6.76 -9.99
C GLY A 10 0.80 -6.88 -8.97
N ARG A 11 1.31 -5.76 -8.42
CA ARG A 11 2.32 -5.78 -7.35
C ARG A 11 1.69 -6.01 -5.99
N ILE A 12 2.34 -6.85 -5.18
CA ILE A 12 1.97 -7.10 -3.78
C ILE A 12 2.62 -6.03 -2.90
N VAL A 13 1.81 -5.43 -2.01
CA VAL A 13 2.20 -4.39 -1.07
C VAL A 13 1.61 -4.66 0.32
N HIS A 14 2.05 -3.90 1.32
CA HIS A 14 1.41 -3.88 2.63
C HIS A 14 0.44 -2.71 2.73
N PHE A 15 -0.75 -2.97 3.25
CA PHE A 15 -1.75 -1.97 3.61
C PHE A 15 -1.79 -1.83 5.13
N VAL A 16 -1.58 -0.62 5.64
CA VAL A 16 -1.61 -0.35 7.08
C VAL A 16 -3.07 -0.40 7.54
N SER A 17 -3.42 -1.39 8.36
CA SER A 17 -4.81 -1.66 8.71
C SER A 17 -5.43 -0.49 9.47
N ALA A 18 -6.43 0.14 8.85
CA ALA A 18 -7.42 0.99 9.53
C ALA A 18 -8.74 0.24 9.76
N ILE A 19 -8.76 -1.08 9.54
CA ILE A 19 -9.98 -1.88 9.60
C ILE A 19 -10.29 -2.16 11.07
N LYS A 20 -11.41 -1.61 11.55
CA LYS A 20 -12.06 -2.03 12.78
C LYS A 20 -12.97 -3.21 12.48
N ASP A 21 -13.10 -4.12 13.44
CA ASP A 21 -14.07 -5.20 13.34
C ASP A 21 -15.48 -4.60 13.21
N PRO A 22 -16.24 -4.90 12.14
CA PRO A 22 -17.58 -4.35 11.96
C PRO A 22 -18.57 -4.79 13.05
N ASP A 23 -18.33 -5.91 13.72
CA ASP A 23 -19.24 -6.45 14.73
C ASP A 23 -18.92 -5.98 16.16
N ASP A 24 -17.82 -5.26 16.36
CA ASP A 24 -17.44 -4.72 17.66
C ASP A 24 -16.89 -3.29 17.51
N SER A 25 -17.78 -2.30 17.65
CA SER A 25 -17.43 -0.88 17.60
C SER A 25 -16.51 -0.43 18.75
N THR A 26 -16.28 -1.30 19.74
CA THR A 26 -15.36 -1.11 20.86
C THR A 26 -14.08 -1.92 20.74
N ALA A 27 -13.97 -2.82 19.75
CA ALA A 27 -12.76 -3.60 19.52
C ALA A 27 -11.60 -2.68 19.10
N ALA A 28 -10.44 -2.93 19.69
CA ALA A 28 -9.18 -2.38 19.21
C ALA A 28 -9.02 -2.67 17.70
N PRO A 29 -8.35 -1.80 16.92
CA PRO A 29 -8.00 -2.10 15.54
C PRO A 29 -7.42 -3.51 15.45
N LEU A 30 -7.75 -4.25 14.38
CA LEU A 30 -7.26 -5.62 14.21
C LEU A 30 -5.74 -5.66 14.48
N PRO A 31 -5.23 -6.63 15.26
CA PRO A 31 -3.84 -6.68 15.74
C PRO A 31 -2.80 -6.79 14.61
N VAL A 32 -3.25 -6.93 13.37
CA VAL A 32 -2.41 -7.01 12.18
C VAL A 32 -2.22 -5.60 11.63
N ALA A 33 -1.08 -4.98 11.99
CA ALA A 33 -0.71 -3.65 11.53
C ALA A 33 -0.61 -3.55 10.00
N ASN A 34 -0.21 -4.65 9.33
CA ASN A 34 0.02 -4.70 7.89
C ASN A 34 -0.73 -5.87 7.24
N LEU A 35 -1.70 -5.56 6.39
CA LEU A 35 -2.43 -6.53 5.58
C LEU A 35 -1.79 -6.66 4.19
N ALA A 36 -1.80 -7.85 3.62
CA ALA A 36 -1.38 -8.04 2.24
C ALA A 36 -2.38 -7.35 1.30
N ALA A 37 -1.89 -6.64 0.29
CA ALA A 37 -2.71 -6.00 -0.71
C ALA A 37 -2.10 -6.11 -2.12
N LEU A 38 -2.95 -6.10 -3.13
CA LEU A 38 -2.56 -6.10 -4.54
C LEU A 38 -2.93 -4.76 -5.17
N ILE A 39 -2.00 -4.15 -5.90
CA ILE A 39 -2.30 -2.96 -6.72
C ILE A 39 -3.19 -3.36 -7.90
N THR A 40 -4.39 -2.80 -7.97
CA THR A 40 -5.35 -3.05 -9.06
C THR A 40 -5.44 -1.89 -10.05
N ALA A 41 -5.11 -0.68 -9.61
CA ALA A 41 -4.96 0.47 -10.49
C ALA A 41 -3.93 1.44 -9.93
N VAL A 42 -3.24 2.14 -10.82
CA VAL A 42 -2.34 3.24 -10.47
C VAL A 42 -2.95 4.50 -11.06
N ASN A 43 -3.16 5.53 -10.24
CA ASN A 43 -3.74 6.75 -10.78
C ASN A 43 -2.81 7.34 -11.86
N PRO A 44 -3.37 7.66 -13.05
CA PRO A 44 -2.58 8.21 -14.12
C PRO A 44 -2.04 9.56 -13.71
N VAL A 45 -0.77 9.82 -14.04
CA VAL A 45 -0.22 11.16 -13.93
C VAL A 45 -0.88 12.01 -15.02
N PRO A 46 -1.43 13.20 -14.70
CA PRO A 46 -2.10 14.04 -15.68
C PRO A 46 -1.24 14.28 -16.93
N GLU A 47 -1.84 14.14 -18.11
CA GLU A 47 -1.17 14.50 -19.36
C GLU A 47 -0.76 15.99 -19.33
N GLY A 48 0.46 16.28 -19.76
CA GLY A 48 1.04 17.64 -19.66
C GLY A 48 1.77 17.94 -18.33
N ALA A 49 1.82 17.02 -17.37
CA ALA A 49 2.63 17.18 -16.17
C ALA A 49 4.11 17.36 -16.51
N THR A 50 4.72 18.44 -15.99
CA THR A 50 6.16 18.74 -16.12
C THR A 50 7.01 17.60 -15.55
N ARG A 51 8.29 17.50 -15.95
CA ARG A 51 9.21 16.47 -15.42
C ARG A 51 9.27 16.47 -13.88
N THR A 52 9.18 17.65 -13.27
CA THR A 52 9.12 17.83 -11.81
C THR A 52 7.80 17.31 -11.23
N ALA A 53 6.67 17.60 -11.87
CA ALA A 53 5.36 17.10 -11.46
C ALA A 53 5.24 15.58 -11.60
N ARG A 54 5.84 14.96 -12.63
CA ARG A 54 5.92 13.50 -12.78
C ARG A 54 6.72 12.86 -11.65
N LYS A 55 7.89 13.40 -11.32
CA LYS A 55 8.73 12.90 -10.22
C LYS A 55 8.10 13.11 -8.83
N ALA A 56 7.31 14.17 -8.67
CA ALA A 56 6.50 14.37 -7.45
C ALA A 56 5.31 13.41 -7.39
N ALA A 57 4.67 13.14 -8.54
CA ALA A 57 3.58 12.18 -8.64
C ALA A 57 4.05 10.75 -8.37
N GLU A 58 5.29 10.38 -8.70
CA GLU A 58 5.88 9.08 -8.32
C GLU A 58 5.93 8.86 -6.79
N LYS A 59 6.15 9.93 -6.01
CA LYS A 59 6.19 9.85 -4.53
C LYS A 59 4.79 9.91 -3.89
N ASN A 60 3.86 10.62 -4.53
CA ASN A 60 2.50 10.81 -4.03
C ASN A 60 1.47 9.99 -4.84
N GLN A 61 1.91 8.90 -5.48
CA GLN A 61 1.04 8.17 -6.40
C GLN A 61 0.01 7.40 -5.61
N LYS A 62 -1.25 7.83 -5.76
CA LYS A 62 -2.38 7.13 -5.18
C LYS A 62 -2.68 5.89 -6.01
N VAL A 63 -2.95 4.78 -5.35
CA VAL A 63 -3.25 3.50 -5.99
C VAL A 63 -4.62 2.99 -5.55
N SER A 64 -5.20 2.09 -6.34
CA SER A 64 -6.31 1.27 -5.88
C SER A 64 -5.78 -0.10 -5.48
N LEU A 65 -6.30 -0.63 -4.37
CA LEU A 65 -5.83 -1.86 -3.75
C LEU A 65 -6.99 -2.84 -3.55
N THR A 66 -6.69 -4.11 -3.77
CA THR A 66 -7.45 -5.22 -3.19
C THR A 66 -6.70 -5.69 -1.95
N VAL A 67 -7.27 -5.47 -0.77
CA VAL A 67 -6.69 -5.80 0.53
C VAL A 67 -7.26 -7.12 1.02
N PHE A 68 -6.39 -8.04 1.37
CA PHE A 68 -6.71 -9.36 1.89
C PHE A 68 -6.62 -9.33 3.41
N ALA A 69 -7.77 -9.37 4.08
CA ALA A 69 -7.86 -9.66 5.51
C ALA A 69 -8.25 -11.13 5.69
N GLU A 70 -7.98 -11.69 6.87
CA GLU A 70 -8.21 -13.11 7.18
C GLU A 70 -9.62 -13.59 6.82
N THR A 71 -10.64 -12.77 7.12
CA THR A 71 -12.05 -13.13 6.94
C THR A 71 -12.71 -12.46 5.73
N LYS A 72 -12.04 -11.52 5.07
CA LYS A 72 -12.66 -10.72 4.00
C LYS A 72 -11.65 -10.12 3.04
N VAL A 73 -12.10 -9.90 1.81
CA VAL A 73 -11.41 -9.07 0.82
C VAL A 73 -12.07 -7.70 0.79
N THR A 74 -11.28 -6.64 0.83
CA THR A 74 -11.79 -5.26 0.73
C THR A 74 -11.13 -4.52 -0.43
N PHE A 75 -11.89 -3.61 -1.06
CA PHE A 75 -11.41 -2.81 -2.17
C PHE A 75 -11.25 -1.36 -1.70
N ARG A 76 -10.08 -0.79 -1.93
CA ARG A 76 -9.76 0.59 -1.58
C ARG A 76 -9.31 1.34 -2.82
N GLN A 77 -9.73 2.58 -2.95
CA GLN A 77 -9.32 3.48 -4.03
C GLN A 77 -8.58 4.67 -3.43
N ASN A 78 -7.73 5.30 -4.23
CA ASN A 78 -7.00 6.52 -3.86
C ASN A 78 -6.15 6.37 -2.58
N VAL A 79 -5.54 5.19 -2.37
CA VAL A 79 -4.72 4.88 -1.20
C VAL A 79 -3.37 5.57 -1.31
N GLU A 80 -3.00 6.30 -0.27
CA GLU A 80 -1.75 7.08 -0.20
C GLU A 80 -0.56 6.20 0.21
N TYR A 81 0.61 6.53 -0.31
CA TYR A 81 1.87 5.86 0.04
C TYR A 81 2.44 6.45 1.34
N ASP A 82 2.84 5.60 2.27
CA ASP A 82 3.57 5.96 3.49
C ASP A 82 4.75 5.02 3.65
N GLU A 83 5.97 5.48 3.34
CA GLU A 83 7.19 4.66 3.44
C GLU A 83 7.42 4.08 4.84
N ALA A 84 6.99 4.78 5.89
CA ALA A 84 7.16 4.33 7.27
C ALA A 84 6.16 3.24 7.67
N GLY A 85 5.04 3.08 6.94
CA GLY A 85 4.00 2.10 7.25
C GLY A 85 3.34 2.33 8.62
N THR A 86 3.21 3.60 9.04
CA THR A 86 2.74 3.97 10.38
C THR A 86 1.36 4.61 10.35
N VAL A 87 0.96 5.22 9.23
CA VAL A 87 -0.31 5.92 9.10
C VAL A 87 -1.41 4.93 8.71
N PRO A 88 -2.47 4.74 9.51
CA PRO A 88 -3.55 3.83 9.14
C PRO A 88 -4.24 4.22 7.84
N GLY A 89 -4.51 3.24 6.98
CA GLY A 89 -5.19 3.45 5.69
C GLY A 89 -4.27 3.82 4.53
N THR A 90 -2.95 3.81 4.73
CA THR A 90 -1.94 3.98 3.68
C THR A 90 -1.37 2.62 3.23
N TRP A 91 -0.49 2.64 2.24
CA TRP A 91 0.27 1.47 1.79
C TRP A 91 1.76 1.73 1.76
N HIS A 92 2.54 0.66 1.87
CA HIS A 92 4.00 0.71 1.78
C HIS A 92 4.57 -0.54 1.12
N TRP A 93 5.81 -0.43 0.64
CA TRP A 93 6.52 -1.58 0.08
C TRP A 93 6.86 -2.59 1.17
N PRO A 94 6.74 -3.91 0.91
CA PRO A 94 7.22 -4.92 1.84
C PRO A 94 8.72 -4.73 2.09
N ALA A 95 9.16 -5.05 3.31
CA ALA A 95 10.59 -5.09 3.60
C ALA A 95 11.29 -6.07 2.64
N PRO A 96 12.54 -5.80 2.24
CA PRO A 96 13.33 -6.79 1.52
C PRO A 96 13.30 -8.10 2.29
N MET A 97 13.09 -9.22 1.60
CA MET A 97 13.31 -10.52 2.24
C MET A 97 14.75 -10.56 2.76
N PRO A 98 14.99 -11.06 3.97
CA PRO A 98 16.35 -11.35 4.40
C PRO A 98 16.99 -12.21 3.31
N ALA A 99 18.24 -11.91 2.95
CA ALA A 99 18.97 -12.79 2.07
C ALA A 99 18.96 -14.18 2.73
N GLU A 100 18.57 -15.20 1.98
CA GLU A 100 18.76 -16.57 2.45
C GLU A 100 20.26 -16.72 2.70
N ASP A 101 20.66 -16.81 3.98
CA ASP A 101 21.98 -17.33 4.31
C ASP A 101 22.02 -18.73 3.70
N GLY A 102 22.92 -18.90 2.72
CA GLY A 102 22.92 -20.03 1.81
C GLY A 102 22.79 -21.40 2.49
N ALA A 103 22.12 -22.29 1.75
CA ALA A 103 22.08 -23.73 1.99
C ALA A 103 23.45 -24.37 2.25
#